data_AF-A0A0T6DRS7-F1
#
_entry.id   AF-A0A0T6DRS7-F1
#
_cell.length_a   1.000
_cell.length_b   1.000
_cell.length_c   1.000
_cell.angle_alpha   90.00
_cell.angle_beta   90.00
_cell.angle_gamma   90.00
#
_symmetry.space_group_name_H-M   'P 1'
#
loop_
_entity.id
_entity.type
_entity.pdbx_description
1 polymer ?
#
loop_
_entity_poly.entity_id
_entity_poly.type
_entity_poly.pdbx_seq_one_letter_code
_entity_poly.pdbx_strand_id
1 'polypeptide(L)'
;MSSTILNDDQALSVVPSSRITTYTEDLISPIRTTCPYCGVGCGVLANIDEAGVVSVTGDPDHPANFGKLCSKGSALAQTLGTERRLTQPYYQDKQRSIAKGQPTDKQPVEWEVVLDDIASRLNNTIATHGRDSVMFYVSGQLLTEDYYVANKFIKGFIGNNNIDSNSRLCMSSAVAGHKRAFGADLVPSNYEDLESCDLLVLVGSNMAWCHPILFGRFLAAKKRDPNKKLRGCSR
;
A
#
# COMPACT_ATOMS: atom_id res chain seq x y z
N MET A 1 34.60 9.36 -49.46
CA MET A 1 34.49 7.89 -49.59
C MET A 1 34.59 7.31 -48.18
N SER A 2 33.44 7.23 -47.52
CA SER A 2 32.81 5.99 -47.01
C SER A 2 33.43 5.51 -45.69
N SER A 3 32.81 5.87 -44.56
CA SER A 3 31.94 5.01 -43.72
C SER A 3 32.77 3.97 -42.93
N THR A 4 32.63 3.84 -41.62
CA THR A 4 31.43 3.24 -41.01
C THR A 4 31.41 3.49 -39.51
N ILE A 5 30.24 3.92 -39.03
CA ILE A 5 29.84 4.09 -37.64
C ILE A 5 29.51 2.69 -37.08
N LEU A 6 30.05 2.34 -35.91
CA LEU A 6 29.66 1.13 -35.19
C LEU A 6 28.38 1.44 -34.38
N ASN A 7 27.25 0.91 -34.86
CA ASN A 7 26.00 0.80 -34.12
C ASN A 7 26.06 -0.47 -33.27
N ASP A 8 26.03 -0.34 -31.95
CA ASP A 8 25.68 -1.42 -31.04
C ASP A 8 24.17 -1.35 -30.74
N ASP A 9 23.37 -1.79 -31.71
CA ASP A 9 21.98 -2.20 -31.51
C ASP A 9 21.97 -3.70 -31.16
N GLN A 10 22.09 -4.02 -29.88
CA GLN A 10 21.62 -5.31 -29.38
C GLN A 10 20.34 -5.10 -28.59
N ALA A 11 19.23 -5.19 -29.32
CA ALA A 11 17.90 -5.29 -28.77
C ALA A 11 17.82 -6.50 -27.82
N LEU A 12 17.57 -6.25 -26.54
CA LEU A 12 17.21 -7.27 -25.56
C LEU A 12 15.87 -7.90 -26.00
N SER A 13 15.89 -9.20 -26.28
CA SER A 13 14.70 -9.96 -26.64
C SER A 13 13.75 -10.07 -25.44
N VAL A 14 12.64 -9.36 -25.49
CA VAL A 14 11.54 -9.50 -24.54
C VAL A 14 10.81 -10.80 -24.86
N VAL A 15 10.89 -11.78 -23.94
CA VAL A 15 10.12 -13.03 -24.03
C VAL A 15 8.67 -12.73 -23.61
N PRO A 16 7.66 -12.96 -24.47
CA PRO A 16 6.26 -12.72 -24.11
C PRO A 16 5.81 -13.69 -23.01
N SER A 17 5.28 -13.15 -21.90
CA SER A 17 4.61 -13.96 -20.87
C SER A 17 3.25 -14.40 -21.39
N SER A 18 3.03 -15.71 -21.51
CA SER A 18 1.85 -16.33 -22.10
C SER A 18 0.60 -16.38 -21.20
N ARG A 19 0.45 -15.47 -20.23
CA ARG A 19 -0.64 -15.55 -19.22
C ARG A 19 -1.63 -14.38 -19.18
N ILE A 20 -1.66 -13.49 -20.16
CA ILE A 20 -2.74 -12.49 -20.27
C ILE A 20 -3.24 -12.49 -21.71
N THR A 21 -4.37 -13.17 -21.95
CA THR A 21 -5.07 -13.16 -23.24
C THR A 21 -6.41 -12.45 -23.08
N THR A 22 -6.34 -11.13 -23.07
CA THR A 22 -7.39 -10.14 -23.34
C THR A 22 -6.59 -8.88 -23.67
N TYR A 23 -6.80 -8.11 -24.75
CA TYR A 23 -7.98 -7.27 -24.98
C TYR A 23 -8.04 -6.84 -26.46
N THR A 24 -9.26 -6.62 -26.95
CA THR A 24 -9.62 -6.12 -28.27
C THR A 24 -9.24 -4.65 -28.47
N GLU A 25 -9.04 -4.24 -29.74
CA GLU A 25 -8.55 -2.94 -30.25
C GLU A 25 -9.42 -1.69 -29.97
N ASP A 26 -10.08 -1.59 -28.81
CA ASP A 26 -10.81 -0.38 -28.41
C ASP A 26 -10.05 0.34 -27.29
N LEU A 27 -9.76 1.63 -27.50
CA LEU A 27 -9.10 2.57 -26.58
C LEU A 27 -9.40 2.23 -25.11
N ILE A 28 -8.40 1.71 -24.40
CA ILE A 28 -8.54 1.34 -22.99
C ILE A 28 -8.84 2.62 -22.20
N SER A 29 -10.08 2.75 -21.74
CA SER A 29 -10.46 3.80 -20.81
C SER A 29 -9.59 3.70 -19.55
N PRO A 30 -9.02 4.80 -19.04
CA PRO A 30 -8.19 4.76 -17.84
C PRO A 30 -8.94 4.13 -16.67
N ILE A 31 -8.28 3.19 -15.99
CA ILE A 31 -8.83 2.48 -14.84
C ILE A 31 -8.69 3.37 -13.60
N ARG A 32 -9.82 3.72 -12.99
CA ARG A 32 -9.86 4.45 -11.72
C ARG A 32 -9.46 3.53 -10.58
N THR A 33 -8.49 3.95 -9.78
CA THR A 33 -8.06 3.25 -8.57
C THR A 33 -7.52 4.25 -7.54
N THR A 34 -6.99 3.77 -6.42
CA THR A 34 -6.49 4.61 -5.33
C THR A 34 -4.99 4.41 -5.10
N CYS A 35 -4.34 5.47 -4.63
CA CYS A 35 -2.94 5.44 -4.23
C CYS A 35 -2.75 4.58 -2.97
N PRO A 36 -1.89 3.54 -2.98
CA PRO A 36 -1.73 2.59 -1.88
C PRO A 36 -0.82 3.07 -0.73
N TYR A 37 -0.47 4.35 -0.67
CA TYR A 37 0.53 4.86 0.27
C TYR A 37 -0.05 5.39 1.58
N CYS A 38 -0.40 6.68 1.63
CA CYS A 38 -0.86 7.34 2.84
C CYS A 38 -2.39 7.31 2.93
N GLY A 39 -2.92 7.53 4.13
CA GLY A 39 -4.36 7.53 4.40
C GLY A 39 -5.19 8.63 3.73
N VAL A 40 -4.58 9.51 2.91
CA VAL A 40 -5.33 10.50 2.12
C VAL A 40 -6.27 9.83 1.12
N GLY A 41 -5.84 8.69 0.55
CA GLY A 41 -6.61 7.98 -0.46
C GLY A 41 -6.75 8.78 -1.77
N CYS A 42 -5.63 9.27 -2.32
CA CYS A 42 -5.67 10.00 -3.60
C CYS A 42 -6.18 9.08 -4.72
N GLY A 43 -7.13 9.56 -5.52
CA GLY A 43 -7.58 8.86 -6.72
C GLY A 43 -6.58 9.01 -7.86
N VAL A 44 -6.40 7.92 -8.59
CA VAL A 44 -5.50 7.85 -9.74
C VAL A 44 -6.17 7.18 -10.92
N LEU A 45 -5.74 7.57 -12.12
CA LEU A 45 -6.09 6.96 -13.38
C LEU A 45 -4.87 6.14 -13.85
N ALA A 46 -5.02 4.82 -13.86
CA ALA A 46 -4.02 3.90 -14.38
C ALA A 46 -4.37 3.53 -15.83
N ASN A 47 -3.40 3.63 -16.73
CA ASN A 47 -3.54 3.21 -18.12
C ASN A 47 -2.42 2.24 -18.49
N ILE A 48 -2.71 1.33 -19.41
CA ILE A 48 -1.75 0.39 -19.98
C ILE A 48 -1.77 0.61 -21.48
N ASP A 49 -0.63 0.93 -22.07
CA ASP A 49 -0.52 1.08 -23.52
C ASP A 49 -0.38 -0.28 -24.24
N GLU A 50 -0.34 -0.25 -25.57
CA GLU A 50 -0.19 -1.46 -26.40
C GLU A 50 1.13 -2.22 -26.13
N ALA A 51 2.16 -1.52 -25.65
CA ALA A 51 3.44 -2.12 -25.26
C ALA A 51 3.41 -2.70 -23.83
N GLY A 52 2.29 -2.59 -23.12
CA GLY A 52 2.13 -3.05 -21.74
C GLY A 52 2.73 -2.11 -20.70
N VAL A 53 3.12 -0.88 -21.08
CA VAL A 53 3.69 0.10 -20.16
C VAL A 53 2.56 0.75 -19.35
N VAL A 54 2.69 0.66 -18.03
CA VAL A 54 1.74 1.28 -17.10
C VAL A 54 2.09 2.76 -16.94
N SER A 55 1.09 3.63 -17.10
CA SER A 55 1.16 5.03 -16.73
C SER A 55 0.12 5.35 -15.66
N VAL A 56 0.45 6.30 -14.77
CA VAL A 56 -0.43 6.71 -13.67
C VAL A 56 -0.49 8.23 -13.64
N THR A 57 -1.71 8.76 -13.66
CA THR A 57 -1.99 10.19 -13.47
C THR A 57 -2.99 10.39 -12.33
N GLY A 58 -3.07 11.61 -11.78
CA GLY A 58 -4.06 11.89 -10.74
C GLY A 58 -5.45 12.01 -11.36
N ASP A 59 -6.45 11.46 -10.68
CA ASP A 59 -7.84 11.57 -11.10
C ASP A 59 -8.38 13.00 -10.82
N PRO A 60 -8.73 13.80 -11.85
CA PRO A 60 -9.23 15.16 -11.67
C PRO A 60 -10.56 15.22 -10.93
N ASP A 61 -11.37 14.16 -11.01
CA ASP A 61 -12.71 14.11 -10.42
C ASP A 61 -12.67 13.60 -8.96
N HIS A 62 -11.53 13.07 -8.51
CA HIS A 62 -11.44 12.48 -7.19
C HIS A 62 -11.35 13.56 -6.08
N PRO A 63 -12.27 13.57 -5.10
CA PRO A 63 -12.43 14.70 -4.17
C PRO A 63 -11.24 14.87 -3.21
N ALA A 64 -10.46 13.81 -2.98
CA ALA A 64 -9.29 13.91 -2.11
C ALA A 64 -8.18 14.79 -2.69
N ASN A 65 -7.98 14.75 -4.02
CA ASN A 65 -6.77 15.27 -4.63
C ASN A 65 -6.97 16.13 -5.89
N PHE A 66 -8.14 16.12 -6.53
CA PHE A 66 -8.43 16.95 -7.72
C PHE A 66 -7.32 16.87 -8.78
N GLY A 67 -6.89 15.64 -9.10
CA GLY A 67 -5.83 15.38 -10.09
C GLY A 67 -4.40 15.57 -9.59
N LYS A 68 -4.18 16.11 -8.39
CA LYS A 68 -2.83 16.31 -7.85
C LYS A 68 -2.26 15.02 -7.28
N LEU A 69 -0.94 14.85 -7.38
CA LEU A 69 -0.20 13.76 -6.75
C LEU A 69 1.07 14.28 -6.08
N CYS A 70 1.49 13.61 -5.01
CA CYS A 70 2.82 13.82 -4.41
C CYS A 70 3.86 12.96 -5.16
N SER A 71 5.14 13.14 -4.84
CA SER A 71 6.24 12.38 -5.47
C SER A 71 6.02 10.86 -5.46
N LYS A 72 5.52 10.30 -4.35
CA LYS A 72 5.19 8.88 -4.25
C LYS A 72 4.06 8.47 -5.19
N GLY A 73 3.01 9.28 -5.29
CA GLY A 73 1.86 9.02 -6.16
C GLY A 73 2.24 9.09 -7.64
N SER A 74 3.02 10.10 -8.03
CA SER A 74 3.49 10.27 -9.41
C SER A 74 4.45 9.17 -9.85
N ALA A 75 5.16 8.53 -8.92
CA ALA A 75 6.09 7.45 -9.20
C ALA A 75 5.46 6.04 -9.15
N LEU A 76 4.13 5.91 -9.00
CA LEU A 76 3.48 4.60 -8.80
C LEU A 76 3.81 3.59 -9.89
N ALA A 77 3.78 3.98 -11.16
CA ALA A 77 4.12 3.10 -12.29
C ALA A 77 5.53 2.49 -12.17
N GLN A 78 6.49 3.25 -11.64
CA GLN A 78 7.88 2.80 -11.48
C GLN A 78 8.03 1.72 -10.41
N THR A 79 7.05 1.60 -9.50
CA THR A 79 7.07 0.60 -8.42
C THR A 79 6.54 -0.76 -8.87
N LEU A 80 5.99 -0.85 -10.08
CA LEU A 80 5.44 -2.08 -10.63
C LEU A 80 6.50 -2.98 -11.28
N GLY A 81 7.79 -2.62 -11.19
CA GLY A 81 8.90 -3.46 -11.65
C GLY A 81 8.87 -4.87 -11.06
N THR A 82 9.26 -5.85 -11.86
CA THR A 82 9.18 -7.28 -11.52
C THR A 82 10.53 -7.91 -11.19
N GLU A 83 11.66 -7.24 -11.45
CA GLU A 83 13.01 -7.79 -11.28
C GLU A 83 13.30 -8.41 -9.91
N ARG A 84 12.67 -7.87 -8.85
CA ARG A 84 12.83 -8.35 -7.47
C ARG A 84 11.52 -8.82 -6.83
N ARG A 85 10.47 -9.00 -7.64
CA ARG A 85 9.17 -9.47 -7.13
C ARG A 85 9.23 -10.97 -6.87
N LEU A 86 8.85 -11.38 -5.67
CA LEU A 86 8.66 -12.80 -5.37
C LEU A 86 7.42 -13.30 -6.10
N THR A 87 7.59 -14.31 -6.95
CA THR A 87 6.51 -14.90 -7.78
C THR A 87 6.14 -16.32 -7.36
N GLN A 88 6.94 -16.94 -6.49
CA GLN A 88 6.75 -18.29 -5.95
C GLN A 88 7.08 -18.29 -4.44
N PRO A 89 6.60 -19.26 -3.67
CA PRO A 89 6.98 -19.40 -2.28
C PRO A 89 8.39 -20.02 -2.15
N TYR A 90 9.07 -19.69 -1.06
CA TYR A 90 10.41 -20.16 -0.74
C TYR A 90 10.46 -20.58 0.72
N TYR A 91 11.11 -21.70 1.03
CA TYR A 91 11.53 -21.98 2.41
C TYR A 91 12.79 -21.20 2.72
N GLN A 92 12.88 -20.67 3.94
CA GLN A 92 14.09 -20.04 4.42
C GLN A 92 14.48 -20.67 5.76
N ASP A 93 15.65 -21.29 5.80
CA ASP A 93 16.32 -21.58 7.06
C ASP A 93 16.65 -20.25 7.74
N LYS A 94 15.81 -19.87 8.70
CA LYS A 94 15.90 -18.59 9.41
C LYS A 94 17.19 -18.48 10.21
N GLN A 95 17.62 -19.54 10.90
CA GLN A 95 18.83 -19.50 11.75
C GLN A 95 20.07 -19.34 10.88
N ARG A 96 20.16 -20.11 9.80
CA ARG A 96 21.28 -20.00 8.86
C ARG A 96 21.26 -18.66 8.12
N SER A 97 20.09 -18.15 7.76
CA SER A 97 19.97 -16.86 7.07
C SER A 97 20.40 -15.69 7.96
N ILE A 98 20.04 -15.71 9.25
CA ILE A 98 20.51 -14.72 10.23
C ILE A 98 22.04 -14.81 10.37
N ALA A 99 22.59 -16.02 10.51
CA ALA A 99 24.03 -16.22 10.67
C ALA A 99 24.84 -15.76 9.45
N LYS A 100 24.30 -15.90 8.24
CA LYS A 100 24.98 -15.53 6.98
C LYS A 100 24.61 -14.13 6.46
N GLY A 101 23.65 -13.44 7.07
CA GLY A 101 23.14 -12.15 6.60
C GLY A 101 22.46 -12.17 5.23
N GLN A 102 22.11 -13.36 4.71
CA GLN A 102 21.46 -13.50 3.40
C GLN A 102 20.56 -14.75 3.35
N PRO A 103 19.53 -14.79 2.48
CA PRO A 103 18.70 -15.98 2.29
C PRO A 103 19.56 -17.18 1.87
N THR A 104 19.42 -18.27 2.60
CA THR A 104 20.23 -19.48 2.40
C THR A 104 19.60 -20.47 1.46
N ASP A 105 18.27 -20.50 1.40
CA ASP A 105 17.53 -21.23 0.39
C ASP A 105 16.99 -20.24 -0.64
N LYS A 106 17.23 -20.53 -1.90
CA LYS A 106 16.82 -19.72 -3.05
C LYS A 106 15.97 -20.52 -4.04
N GLN A 107 15.66 -21.77 -3.73
CA GLN A 107 14.88 -22.62 -4.61
C GLN A 107 13.39 -22.40 -4.34
N PRO A 108 12.59 -22.09 -5.36
CA PRO A 108 11.15 -21.98 -5.21
C PRO A 108 10.55 -23.34 -4.87
N VAL A 109 9.40 -23.32 -4.22
CA VAL A 109 8.63 -24.51 -3.86
C VAL A 109 7.24 -24.39 -4.48
N GLU A 110 6.60 -25.52 -4.76
CA GLU A 110 5.22 -25.53 -5.23
C GLU A 110 4.25 -25.06 -4.13
N TRP A 111 3.18 -24.37 -4.54
CA TRP A 111 2.21 -23.77 -3.62
C TRP A 111 1.54 -24.80 -2.73
N GLU A 112 1.12 -25.93 -3.30
CA GLU A 112 0.43 -27.02 -2.61
C GLU A 112 1.30 -27.58 -1.47
N VAL A 113 2.59 -27.79 -1.74
CA VAL A 113 3.55 -28.30 -0.74
C VAL A 113 3.69 -27.34 0.44
N VAL A 114 3.74 -26.03 0.16
CA VAL A 114 3.89 -25.01 1.20
C VAL A 114 2.60 -24.83 2.01
N LEU A 115 1.45 -24.86 1.34
CA LEU A 115 0.16 -24.75 2.01
C LEU A 115 -0.11 -25.96 2.90
N ASP A 116 0.23 -27.18 2.46
CA ASP A 116 0.10 -28.40 3.27
C ASP A 116 1.02 -28.38 4.49
N ASP A 117 2.27 -27.93 4.36
CA ASP A 117 3.19 -27.78 5.50
C ASP A 117 2.69 -26.74 6.50
N ILE A 118 2.22 -25.57 6.03
CA ILE A 118 1.63 -24.54 6.89
C ILE A 118 0.42 -25.10 7.65
N ALA A 119 -0.50 -25.78 6.95
CA ALA A 119 -1.69 -26.36 7.57
C ALA A 119 -1.32 -27.43 8.62
N SER A 120 -0.39 -28.32 8.29
CA SER A 120 0.11 -29.36 9.19
C SER A 120 0.75 -28.75 10.44
N ARG A 121 1.63 -27.77 10.30
CA ARG A 121 2.29 -27.09 11.43
C ARG A 121 1.31 -26.31 12.29
N LEU A 122 0.35 -25.61 11.69
CA LEU A 122 -0.71 -24.92 12.44
C LEU A 122 -1.52 -25.91 13.27
N ASN A 123 -1.98 -27.00 12.67
CA ASN A 123 -2.74 -28.04 13.37
C ASN A 123 -1.92 -28.69 14.51
N ASN A 124 -0.66 -29.05 14.25
CA ASN A 124 0.22 -29.63 15.27
C ASN A 124 0.48 -28.66 16.44
N THR A 125 0.69 -27.38 16.12
CA THR A 125 0.90 -26.33 17.13
C THR A 125 -0.34 -26.14 17.99
N ILE A 126 -1.53 -26.11 17.38
CA ILE A 126 -2.80 -26.03 18.08
C ILE A 126 -3.05 -27.27 18.95
N ALA A 127 -2.77 -28.47 18.45
CA ALA A 127 -2.94 -29.71 19.20
C ALA A 127 -2.01 -29.78 20.42
N THR A 128 -0.79 -29.26 20.30
CA THR A 128 0.23 -29.33 21.35
C THR A 128 0.11 -28.20 22.37
N HIS A 129 -0.18 -26.98 21.92
CA HIS A 129 -0.09 -25.75 22.73
C HIS A 129 -1.45 -25.03 22.89
N GLY A 130 -2.52 -25.58 22.33
CA GLY A 130 -3.84 -24.97 22.33
C GLY A 130 -4.00 -23.89 21.25
N ARG A 131 -5.23 -23.48 21.00
CA ARG A 131 -5.58 -22.51 19.95
C ARG A 131 -4.88 -21.15 20.11
N ASP A 132 -4.61 -20.72 21.34
CA ASP A 132 -4.03 -19.40 21.64
C ASP A 132 -2.52 -19.33 21.34
N SER A 133 -1.92 -20.44 20.89
CA SER A 133 -0.52 -20.48 20.44
C SER A 133 -0.30 -19.88 19.04
N VAL A 134 -1.37 -19.56 18.31
CA VAL A 134 -1.31 -18.99 16.95
C VAL A 134 -1.66 -17.51 16.99
N MET A 135 -0.87 -16.67 16.31
CA MET A 135 -1.14 -15.24 16.12
C MET A 135 -0.93 -14.79 14.67
N PHE A 136 -1.77 -13.88 14.22
CA PHE A 136 -1.64 -13.18 12.94
C PHE A 136 -1.21 -11.73 13.17
N TYR A 137 -0.16 -11.29 12.48
CA TYR A 137 0.23 -9.90 12.43
C TYR A 137 0.05 -9.38 11.00
N VAL A 138 -1.03 -8.65 10.76
CA VAL A 138 -1.45 -8.20 9.42
C VAL A 138 -1.03 -6.74 9.16
N SER A 139 -1.47 -6.15 8.05
CA SER A 139 -1.13 -4.78 7.66
C SER A 139 -2.38 -3.93 7.41
N GLY A 140 -2.35 -2.67 7.86
CA GLY A 140 -3.32 -1.63 7.46
C GLY A 140 -3.27 -1.24 5.98
N GLN A 141 -2.39 -1.86 5.19
CA GLN A 141 -2.30 -1.71 3.73
C GLN A 141 -3.09 -2.80 2.99
N LEU A 142 -3.64 -3.78 3.71
CA LEU A 142 -4.55 -4.77 3.13
C LEU A 142 -5.88 -4.11 2.73
N LEU A 143 -6.57 -4.72 1.78
CA LEU A 143 -7.95 -4.35 1.47
C LEU A 143 -8.87 -4.73 2.63
N THR A 144 -10.03 -4.09 2.69
CA THR A 144 -11.04 -4.37 3.74
C THR A 144 -11.47 -5.84 3.69
N GLU A 145 -11.60 -6.38 2.48
CA GLU A 145 -11.96 -7.78 2.20
C GLU A 145 -10.89 -8.75 2.71
N ASP A 146 -9.61 -8.47 2.46
CA ASP A 146 -8.49 -9.28 2.95
C ASP A 146 -8.46 -9.28 4.48
N TYR A 147 -8.67 -8.10 5.08
CA TYR A 147 -8.75 -7.94 6.52
C TYR A 147 -9.91 -8.76 7.13
N TYR A 148 -11.05 -8.77 6.43
CA TYR A 148 -12.22 -9.54 6.83
C TYR A 148 -11.97 -11.05 6.75
N VAL A 149 -11.36 -11.53 5.66
CA VAL A 149 -10.99 -12.95 5.50
C VAL A 149 -10.03 -13.39 6.61
N ALA A 150 -8.99 -12.59 6.91
CA ALA A 150 -8.04 -12.90 7.98
C ALA A 150 -8.73 -12.97 9.35
N ASN A 151 -9.64 -12.04 9.65
CA ASN A 151 -10.41 -12.06 10.90
C ASN A 151 -11.35 -13.25 10.98
N LYS A 152 -12.04 -13.58 9.89
CA LYS A 152 -12.92 -14.74 9.82
C LYS A 152 -12.13 -16.03 10.06
N PHE A 153 -10.94 -16.15 9.47
CA PHE A 153 -10.06 -17.30 9.67
C PHE A 153 -9.64 -17.48 11.13
N ILE A 154 -9.02 -16.45 11.73
CA ILE A 154 -8.47 -16.56 13.10
C ILE A 154 -9.57 -16.61 14.19
N LYS A 155 -10.59 -15.74 14.10
CA LYS A 155 -11.66 -15.66 15.11
C LYS A 155 -12.74 -16.71 14.91
N GLY A 156 -13.05 -17.03 13.66
CA GLY A 156 -14.13 -17.94 13.31
C GLY A 156 -13.70 -19.41 13.24
N PHE A 157 -12.59 -19.72 12.58
CA PHE A 157 -12.16 -21.11 12.36
C PHE A 157 -11.14 -21.59 13.39
N ILE A 158 -10.07 -20.82 13.64
CA ILE A 158 -9.10 -21.16 14.70
C ILE A 158 -9.72 -20.94 16.09
N GLY A 159 -10.57 -19.91 16.21
CA GLY A 159 -11.35 -19.66 17.41
C GLY A 159 -10.57 -18.93 18.51
N ASN A 160 -9.65 -18.04 18.15
CA ASN A 160 -8.91 -17.16 19.07
C ASN A 160 -8.95 -15.68 18.61
N ASN A 161 -8.48 -14.76 19.46
CA ASN A 161 -8.46 -13.33 19.18
C ASN A 161 -7.06 -12.75 18.92
N ASN A 162 -6.07 -13.59 18.71
CA ASN A 162 -4.67 -13.22 18.52
C ASN A 162 -4.44 -12.74 17.08
N ILE A 163 -4.96 -11.55 16.79
CA ILE A 163 -4.72 -10.84 15.55
C ILE A 163 -4.47 -9.37 15.86
N ASP A 164 -3.39 -8.82 15.32
CA ASP A 164 -3.07 -7.40 15.42
C ASP A 164 -2.42 -6.93 14.13
N SER A 165 -2.11 -5.64 14.00
CA SER A 165 -1.46 -5.11 12.80
C SER A 165 -0.53 -3.94 13.09
N ASN A 166 0.23 -3.54 12.07
CA ASN A 166 1.03 -2.32 12.11
C ASN A 166 0.23 -1.05 12.47
N SER A 167 -1.09 -1.03 12.27
CA SER A 167 -1.94 0.11 12.67
C SER A 167 -1.99 0.30 14.18
N ARG A 168 -1.69 -0.74 14.98
CA ARG A 168 -1.56 -0.65 16.44
C ARG A 168 -0.54 0.41 16.85
N LEU A 169 0.58 0.46 16.15
CA LEU A 169 1.67 1.39 16.43
C LEU A 169 1.37 2.83 15.94
N CYS A 170 0.37 2.98 15.08
CA CYS A 170 0.05 4.26 14.43
C CYS A 170 -1.19 4.90 15.06
N MET A 171 -2.32 4.20 15.04
CA MET A 171 -3.65 4.80 15.27
C MET A 171 -4.31 4.38 16.59
N SER A 172 -3.75 3.42 17.34
CA SER A 172 -4.44 2.88 18.54
C SER A 172 -4.74 3.93 19.61
N SER A 173 -3.86 4.91 19.80
CA SER A 173 -4.08 6.03 20.72
C SER A 173 -5.23 6.94 20.26
N ALA A 174 -5.37 7.17 18.95
CA ALA A 174 -6.46 7.96 18.39
C ALA A 174 -7.81 7.25 18.59
N VAL A 175 -7.89 5.94 18.27
CA VAL A 175 -9.09 5.11 18.50
C VAL A 175 -9.51 5.17 19.97
N ALA A 176 -8.56 5.00 20.89
CA ALA A 176 -8.85 5.04 22.32
C ALA A 176 -9.28 6.44 22.79
N GLY A 177 -8.76 7.51 22.18
CA GLY A 177 -9.18 8.89 22.43
C GLY A 177 -10.61 9.16 21.95
N HIS A 178 -10.90 8.84 20.68
CA HIS A 178 -12.22 9.06 20.08
C HIS A 178 -13.32 8.26 20.76
N LYS A 179 -13.06 6.99 21.14
CA LYS A 179 -14.04 6.22 21.92
C LYS A 179 -14.35 6.85 23.28
N ARG A 180 -13.35 7.43 23.96
CA ARG A 180 -13.57 8.10 25.25
C ARG A 180 -14.29 9.44 25.11
N ALA A 181 -14.00 10.19 24.05
CA ALA A 181 -14.57 11.53 23.84
C ALA A 181 -15.95 11.49 23.17
N PHE A 182 -16.16 10.58 22.21
CA PHE A 182 -17.32 10.56 21.31
C PHE A 182 -18.10 9.24 21.34
N GLY A 183 -17.65 8.24 22.10
CA GLY A 183 -18.30 6.92 22.19
C GLY A 183 -18.07 5.99 20.99
N ALA A 184 -17.38 6.46 19.95
CA ALA A 184 -17.15 5.70 18.72
C ALA A 184 -15.75 5.95 18.15
N ASP A 185 -15.28 5.02 17.32
CA ASP A 185 -14.08 5.19 16.52
C ASP A 185 -14.46 5.89 15.20
N LEU A 186 -14.35 7.22 15.18
CA LEU A 186 -14.73 8.04 14.03
C LEU A 186 -13.77 9.22 13.85
N VAL A 187 -13.76 9.81 12.66
CA VAL A 187 -13.11 11.10 12.40
C VAL A 187 -14.23 12.10 12.07
N PRO A 188 -14.48 13.12 12.90
CA PRO A 188 -15.65 14.00 12.75
C PRO A 188 -15.46 15.10 11.69
N SER A 189 -14.33 15.11 10.98
CA SER A 189 -13.95 16.12 9.99
C SER A 189 -13.87 15.53 8.59
N ASN A 190 -14.01 16.38 7.58
CA ASN A 190 -13.73 16.07 6.18
C ASN A 190 -12.52 16.88 5.68
N TYR A 191 -12.17 16.73 4.40
CA TYR A 191 -11.03 17.46 3.85
C TYR A 191 -11.35 18.92 3.55
N GLU A 192 -12.61 19.27 3.28
CA GLU A 192 -13.10 20.64 3.03
C GLU A 192 -12.92 21.56 4.25
N ASP A 193 -12.84 20.97 5.45
CA ASP A 193 -12.51 21.70 6.69
C ASP A 193 -11.14 22.40 6.61
N LEU A 194 -10.18 21.84 5.84
CA LEU A 194 -8.87 22.46 5.65
C LEU A 194 -8.95 23.74 4.82
N GLU A 195 -9.82 23.80 3.81
CA GLU A 195 -10.05 25.03 3.06
C GLU A 195 -10.86 26.06 3.85
N SER A 196 -11.81 25.57 4.65
CA SER A 196 -12.77 26.40 5.36
C SER A 196 -12.17 27.04 6.61
N CYS A 197 -11.23 26.38 7.30
CA CYS A 197 -10.70 26.86 8.58
C CYS A 197 -9.95 28.20 8.50
N ASP A 198 -10.10 29.03 9.53
CA ASP A 198 -9.32 30.28 9.70
C ASP A 198 -7.98 30.06 10.41
N LEU A 199 -7.87 28.96 11.15
CA LEU A 199 -6.68 28.58 11.90
C LEU A 199 -6.47 27.06 11.80
N LEU A 200 -5.31 26.67 11.26
CA LEU A 200 -4.82 25.29 11.29
C LEU A 200 -3.73 25.16 12.35
N VAL A 201 -3.98 24.31 13.36
CA VAL A 201 -3.01 23.97 14.40
C VAL A 201 -2.53 22.54 14.19
N LEU A 202 -1.23 22.36 13.95
CA LEU A 202 -0.59 21.06 13.78
C LEU A 202 0.09 20.63 15.08
N VAL A 203 -0.39 19.56 15.71
CA VAL A 203 0.21 19.00 16.92
C VAL A 203 0.97 17.71 16.56
N GLY A 204 2.29 17.78 16.49
CA GLY A 204 3.16 16.65 16.11
C GLY A 204 3.08 16.19 14.65
N SER A 205 2.21 16.78 13.82
CA SER A 205 2.02 16.40 12.41
C SER A 205 2.95 17.15 11.47
N ASN A 206 3.65 16.42 10.59
CA ASN A 206 4.37 16.99 9.45
C ASN A 206 3.57 16.74 8.15
N MET A 207 2.50 17.50 7.95
CA MET A 207 1.63 17.33 6.78
C MET A 207 2.35 17.58 5.45
N ALA A 208 3.36 18.44 5.41
CA ALA A 208 4.11 18.73 4.20
C ALA A 208 4.78 17.49 3.60
N TRP A 209 5.16 16.52 4.44
CA TRP A 209 5.80 15.27 4.02
C TRP A 209 4.87 14.06 4.04
N CYS A 210 4.09 13.93 5.12
CA CYS A 210 3.25 12.75 5.35
C CYS A 210 1.95 12.81 4.54
N HIS A 211 1.37 14.01 4.38
CA HIS A 211 0.08 14.21 3.69
C HIS A 211 0.13 15.42 2.74
N PRO A 212 1.01 15.43 1.71
CA PRO A 212 1.32 16.65 0.95
C PRO A 212 0.12 17.23 0.18
N ILE A 213 -0.81 16.36 -0.24
CA ILE A 213 -2.03 16.79 -0.94
C ILE A 213 -2.94 17.62 -0.03
N LEU A 214 -3.18 17.15 1.19
CA LEU A 214 -3.99 17.88 2.18
C LEU A 214 -3.31 19.17 2.62
N PHE A 215 -1.98 19.15 2.79
CA PHE A 215 -1.25 20.39 3.08
C PHE A 215 -1.34 21.40 1.92
N GLY A 216 -1.24 20.92 0.68
CA GLY A 216 -1.42 21.73 -0.52
C GLY A 216 -2.83 22.33 -0.65
N ARG A 217 -3.87 21.61 -0.22
CA ARG A 217 -5.25 22.10 -0.13
C ARG A 217 -5.34 23.33 0.80
N PHE A 218 -4.82 23.23 2.02
CA PHE A 218 -4.75 24.36 2.96
C PHE A 218 -3.93 25.53 2.40
N LEU A 219 -2.75 25.28 1.83
CA LEU A 219 -1.92 26.35 1.27
C LEU A 219 -2.59 27.07 0.10
N ALA A 220 -3.34 26.36 -0.75
CA ALA A 220 -4.12 26.97 -1.81
C ALA A 220 -5.24 27.87 -1.26
N ALA A 221 -5.92 27.43 -0.19
CA ALA A 221 -6.91 28.26 0.50
C ALA A 221 -6.27 29.51 1.14
N LYS A 222 -5.14 29.36 1.84
CA LYS A 222 -4.40 30.48 2.43
C LYS A 222 -3.85 31.47 1.38
N LYS A 223 -3.54 31.01 0.16
CA LYS A 223 -3.15 31.91 -0.95
C LYS A 223 -4.32 32.78 -1.40
N ARG A 224 -5.56 32.25 -1.37
CA ARG A 224 -6.79 33.00 -1.71
C ARG A 224 -7.23 33.92 -0.57
N ASP A 225 -7.03 33.49 0.67
CA ASP A 225 -7.29 34.29 1.87
C ASP A 225 -6.04 34.35 2.77
N PRO A 226 -5.25 35.44 2.68
CA PRO A 226 -4.04 35.61 3.48
C PRO A 226 -4.26 35.59 4.99
N ASN A 227 -5.49 35.84 5.48
CA ASN A 227 -5.81 35.91 6.90
C ASN A 227 -5.76 34.55 7.60
N LYS A 228 -5.90 33.44 6.86
CA LYS A 228 -5.81 32.08 7.42
C LYS A 228 -4.48 31.85 8.12
N LYS A 229 -4.47 31.31 9.34
CA LYS A 229 -3.27 31.13 10.17
C LYS A 229 -2.84 29.67 10.20
N LEU A 230 -1.53 29.45 10.18
CA LEU A 230 -0.91 28.14 10.41
C LEU A 230 -0.07 28.23 11.70
N ARG A 231 -0.24 27.26 12.59
CA ARG A 231 0.53 27.12 13.83
C ARG A 231 1.01 25.69 13.98
N GLY A 232 2.30 25.51 14.22
CA GLY A 232 2.90 24.20 14.49
C GLY A 232 3.29 24.06 15.96
N CYS A 233 3.02 22.90 16.52
CA CYS A 233 3.50 22.45 17.82
C CYS A 233 4.27 21.15 17.58
N SER A 234 5.56 21.28 17.24
CA SER A 234 6.52 20.18 17.21
C SER A 234 7.30 20.17 18.52
N ARG A 235 7.58 18.97 19.06
CA ARG A 235 8.63 18.81 20.07
C ARG A 235 10.00 18.83 19.40
#